data_AF-A0A938S9Q7-F1
#
_entry.id   AF-A0A938S9Q7-F1
#
_cell.length_a   1.000
_cell.length_b   1.000
_cell.length_c   1.000
_cell.angle_alpha   90.00
_cell.angle_beta   90.00
_cell.angle_gamma   90.00
#
_symmetry.space_group_name_H-M   'P 1'
#
loop_
_entity.id
_entity.type
_entity.pdbx_description
1 polymer ?
#
loop_
_entity_poly.entity_id
_entity_poly.type
_entity_poly.pdbx_seq_one_letter_code
_entity_poly.pdbx_strand_id
1 'polypeptide(L)'
;MNGHSGEQETAGVLLDSVERLRRRLGPLDPRQVRAWQQMTPPRRLEMAFQAYQFALEVTRLSERQNHPDLAPLDLAWRVTRRMQGDPNLGPGDRVLPG
;
A
#
# COMPACT_ATOMS: atom_id res chain seq x y z
N MET A 1 31.87 3.93 -9.73
CA MET A 1 30.92 4.94 -9.20
C MET A 1 29.67 4.89 -10.07
N ASN A 2 28.59 4.21 -9.63
CA ASN A 2 27.27 4.19 -10.27
C ASN A 2 26.26 3.75 -9.20
N GLY A 3 25.68 4.69 -8.46
CA GLY A 3 24.74 4.40 -7.37
C GLY A 3 23.75 5.52 -7.10
N HIS A 4 23.55 6.46 -8.02
CA HIS A 4 22.67 7.63 -7.81
C HIS A 4 21.41 7.64 -8.69
N SER A 5 21.25 6.71 -9.64
CA SER A 5 20.07 6.69 -10.54
C SER A 5 18.85 5.95 -9.99
N GLY A 6 19.02 4.94 -9.14
CA GLY A 6 17.89 4.12 -8.65
C GLY A 6 17.03 4.78 -7.56
N GLU A 7 17.63 5.63 -6.71
CA GLU A 7 16.92 6.29 -5.61
C GLU A 7 16.05 7.46 -6.10
N GLN A 8 16.47 8.14 -7.18
CA GLN A 8 15.71 9.25 -7.76
C GLN A 8 14.45 8.76 -8.49
N GLU A 9 14.53 7.60 -9.13
CA GLU A 9 13.39 7.00 -9.84
C GLU A 9 12.31 6.49 -8.87
N THR A 10 12.71 5.84 -7.78
CA THR A 10 11.76 5.35 -6.75
C THR A 10 11.11 6.50 -5.97
N ALA A 11 11.87 7.56 -5.65
CA ALA A 11 11.32 8.77 -5.05
C ALA A 11 10.29 9.44 -5.98
N GLY A 12 10.56 9.48 -7.29
CA GLY A 12 9.62 10.00 -8.29
C GLY A 12 8.30 9.23 -8.33
N VAL A 13 8.36 7.90 -8.37
CA VAL A 13 7.17 7.03 -8.39
C VAL A 13 6.34 7.14 -7.09
N LEU A 14 7.01 7.27 -5.95
CA LEU A 14 6.35 7.47 -4.65
C LEU A 14 5.64 8.83 -4.60
N LEU A 15 6.30 9.91 -5.04
CA LEU A 15 5.71 11.24 -5.08
C LEU A 15 4.48 11.30 -6.00
N ASP A 16 4.56 10.66 -7.17
CA ASP A 16 3.43 10.57 -8.11
C ASP A 16 2.24 9.77 -7.55
N SER A 17 2.51 8.74 -6.77
CA SER A 17 1.49 7.93 -6.10
C SER A 17 0.83 8.71 -4.97
N VAL A 18 1.62 9.46 -4.19
CA VAL A 18 1.14 10.34 -3.12
C VAL A 18 0.27 11.46 -3.68
N GLU A 19 0.67 12.10 -4.79
CA GLU A 19 -0.11 13.18 -5.39
C GLU A 19 -1.42 12.65 -6.00
N ARG A 20 -1.40 11.47 -6.64
CA ARG A 20 -2.63 10.80 -7.09
C ARG A 20 -3.58 10.49 -5.93
N LEU A 21 -3.04 10.01 -4.81
CA LEU A 21 -3.83 9.77 -3.60
C LEU A 21 -4.40 11.07 -3.04
N ARG A 22 -3.60 12.14 -2.97
CA ARG A 22 -4.04 13.46 -2.50
C ARG A 22 -5.20 14.00 -3.32
N ARG A 23 -5.14 13.88 -4.65
CA ARG A 23 -6.25 14.29 -5.53
C ARG A 23 -7.53 13.49 -5.29
N ARG A 24 -7.42 12.19 -5.00
CA ARG A 24 -8.57 11.32 -4.72
C ARG A 24 -9.20 11.59 -3.35
N LEU A 25 -8.40 11.88 -2.34
CA LEU A 25 -8.86 12.16 -0.99
C LEU A 25 -9.35 13.61 -0.81
N GLY A 26 -8.98 14.50 -1.74
CA GLY A 26 -9.26 15.92 -1.64
C GLY A 26 -8.26 16.65 -0.73
N PRO A 27 -8.51 17.94 -0.44
CA PRO A 27 -7.61 18.73 0.38
C PRO A 27 -7.49 18.16 1.81
N LEU A 28 -6.26 18.06 2.31
CA LEU A 28 -6.00 17.65 3.70
C LEU A 28 -6.48 18.74 4.66
N ASP A 29 -7.14 18.35 5.74
CA ASP A 29 -7.53 19.30 6.79
C ASP A 29 -6.26 19.88 7.45
N PRO A 30 -6.06 21.23 7.45
CA PRO A 30 -4.92 21.86 8.09
C PRO A 30 -4.74 21.48 9.57
N ARG A 31 -5.82 21.14 10.27
CA ARG A 31 -5.78 20.68 11.66
C ARG A 31 -5.12 19.31 11.79
N GLN A 32 -5.41 18.38 10.88
CA GLN A 32 -4.78 17.06 10.84
C GLN A 32 -3.28 17.16 10.54
N VAL A 33 -2.90 18.05 9.62
CA VAL A 33 -1.49 18.30 9.29
C VAL A 33 -0.73 18.84 10.50
N ARG A 34 -1.29 19.83 11.22
CA ARG A 34 -0.67 20.37 12.43
C ARG A 34 -0.55 19.32 13.54
N ALA A 35 -1.60 18.52 13.75
CA ALA A 35 -1.56 17.44 14.72
C ALA A 35 -0.45 16.43 14.38
N TRP A 36 -0.33 16.03 13.11
CA TRP A 36 0.75 15.14 12.64
C TRP A 36 2.14 15.75 12.87
N GLN A 37 2.32 17.04 12.57
CA GLN A 37 3.59 17.75 12.78
C GLN A 37 4.00 17.82 14.25
N GLN A 38 3.03 17.87 15.17
CA GLN A 38 3.30 17.90 16.62
C GLN A 38 3.52 16.51 17.23
N MET A 39 3.19 15.42 16.52
CA MET A 39 3.43 14.06 17.02
C MET A 39 4.93 13.76 17.10
N THR A 40 5.30 13.04 18.17
CA THR A 40 6.65 12.49 18.31
C THR A 40 6.90 11.40 17.26
N PRO A 41 8.17 11.15 16.86
CA PRO A 41 8.48 10.11 15.89
C PRO A 41 7.92 8.71 16.24
N PRO A 42 8.00 8.23 17.49
CA PRO A 42 7.39 6.95 17.86
C PRO A 42 5.88 6.92 17.64
N ARG A 43 5.17 8.02 17.94
CA ARG A 43 3.72 8.10 17.75
C ARG A 43 3.33 8.08 16.28
N ARG A 44 4.11 8.74 15.41
CA ARG A 44 3.90 8.67 13.96
C ARG A 44 4.09 7.25 13.44
N LEU A 45 5.11 6.55 13.93
CA LEU A 45 5.39 5.17 13.55
C LEU A 45 4.26 4.22 13.99
N GLU A 46 3.78 4.38 15.23
CA GLU A 46 2.62 3.63 15.73
C GLU A 46 1.39 3.82 14.84
N MET A 47 1.06 5.07 14.48
CA MET A 47 -0.06 5.38 13.59
C MET A 47 0.13 4.81 12.18
N ALA A 48 1.36 4.85 11.64
CA ALA A 48 1.67 4.25 10.35
C ALA A 48 1.49 2.72 10.38
N PHE A 49 1.89 2.04 11.45
CA PHE A 49 1.65 0.61 11.61
C PHE A 49 0.16 0.27 11.74
N GLN A 50 -0.60 1.06 12.51
CA GLN A 50 -2.05 0.90 12.61
C GLN A 50 -2.73 1.07 11.25
N ALA A 51 -2.34 2.09 10.47
CA ALA A 51 -2.85 2.31 9.12
C ALA A 51 -2.51 1.15 8.18
N TYR A 52 -1.29 0.61 8.26
CA TYR A 52 -0.88 -0.55 7.47
C TYR A 52 -1.69 -1.80 7.81
N GLN A 53 -1.90 -2.10 9.10
CA GLN A 53 -2.73 -3.22 9.54
C GLN A 53 -4.17 -3.09 9.07
N PHE A 54 -4.75 -1.89 9.20
CA PHE A 54 -6.09 -1.60 8.70
C PHE A 54 -6.20 -1.86 7.20
N ALA A 55 -5.27 -1.34 6.40
CA ALA A 55 -5.25 -1.58 4.95
C ALA A 55 -5.14 -3.07 4.61
N LEU A 56 -4.31 -3.82 5.35
CA LEU A 56 -4.17 -5.26 5.19
C LEU A 56 -5.46 -6.02 5.49
N GLU A 57 -6.17 -5.66 6.56
CA GLU A 57 -7.43 -6.29 6.95
C GLU A 57 -8.54 -6.02 5.92
N VAL A 58 -8.71 -4.77 5.51
CA VAL A 58 -9.67 -4.38 4.48
C VAL A 58 -9.38 -5.11 3.16
N THR A 59 -8.10 -5.20 2.78
CA THR A 59 -7.68 -5.91 1.57
C THR A 59 -7.99 -7.40 1.68
N ARG A 60 -7.64 -8.05 2.79
CA ARG A 60 -7.97 -9.47 3.03
C ARG A 60 -9.46 -9.73 2.95
N LEU A 61 -10.27 -8.87 3.56
CA LEU A 61 -11.72 -8.99 3.54
C LEU A 61 -12.26 -8.85 2.11
N SER A 62 -11.85 -7.81 1.39
CA SER A 62 -12.27 -7.57 0.01
C SER A 62 -11.86 -8.72 -0.92
N GLU A 63 -10.63 -9.23 -0.81
CA GLU A 63 -10.18 -10.36 -1.65
C GLU A 63 -10.96 -11.64 -1.34
N ARG A 64 -11.29 -11.91 -0.07
CA ARG A 64 -12.13 -13.08 0.31
C ARG A 64 -13.54 -12.97 -0.25
N GLN A 65 -14.13 -11.78 -0.19
CA GLN A 65 -15.48 -11.55 -0.71
C GLN A 65 -15.54 -11.68 -2.23
N ASN A 66 -14.51 -11.21 -2.93
CA ASN A 66 -14.43 -11.28 -4.39
C ASN A 66 -14.04 -12.68 -4.91
N HIS A 67 -13.35 -13.47 -4.08
CA HIS A 67 -12.82 -14.77 -4.46
C HIS A 67 -13.05 -15.81 -3.35
N PRO A 68 -14.32 -16.17 -3.08
CA PRO A 68 -14.66 -17.07 -1.96
C PRO A 68 -14.07 -18.47 -2.12
N ASP A 69 -13.84 -18.91 -3.36
CA ASP A 69 -13.39 -20.27 -3.69
C ASP A 69 -11.86 -20.42 -3.79
N LEU A 70 -11.10 -19.33 -3.63
CA LEU A 70 -9.64 -19.42 -3.71
C LEU A 70 -9.06 -20.17 -2.52
N ALA A 71 -8.08 -21.01 -2.83
CA ALA A 71 -7.25 -21.62 -1.79
C ALA A 71 -6.57 -20.53 -0.94
N PRO A 72 -6.37 -20.76 0.37
CA PRO A 72 -5.79 -19.76 1.27
C PRO A 72 -4.45 -19.18 0.80
N LEU A 73 -3.61 -19.99 0.13
CA LEU A 73 -2.32 -19.57 -0.39
C LEU A 73 -2.46 -18.61 -1.59
N ASP A 74 -3.36 -18.91 -2.52
CA ASP A 74 -3.60 -18.05 -3.70
C ASP A 74 -4.22 -16.72 -3.29
N LEU A 75 -5.13 -16.76 -2.32
CA LEU A 75 -5.69 -15.59 -1.69
C LEU A 75 -4.61 -14.73 -1.01
N ALA A 76 -3.67 -15.35 -0.28
CA ALA A 76 -2.57 -14.63 0.35
C ALA A 76 -1.68 -13.91 -0.69
N TRP A 77 -1.41 -14.54 -1.83
CA TRP A 77 -0.66 -13.89 -2.91
C TRP A 77 -1.41 -12.72 -3.55
N ARG A 78 -2.73 -12.84 -3.74
CA ARG A 78 -3.55 -11.70 -4.19
C ARG A 78 -3.49 -10.52 -3.23
N VAL A 79 -3.61 -10.77 -1.93
CA VAL A 79 -3.48 -9.74 -0.89
C VAL A 79 -2.10 -9.09 -0.96
N THR A 80 -1.02 -9.88 -1.06
CA THR A 80 0.35 -9.36 -1.17
C THR A 80 0.53 -8.48 -2.40
N ARG A 81 0.11 -8.94 -3.59
CA ARG A 81 0.17 -8.15 -4.84
C ARG A 81 -0.55 -6.82 -4.71
N ARG A 82 -1.76 -6.84 -4.14
CA ARG A 82 -2.57 -5.63 -3.96
C ARG A 82 -1.99 -4.67 -2.93
N MET A 83 -1.46 -5.19 -1.82
CA MET A 83 -0.79 -4.37 -0.79
C MET A 83 0.50 -3.73 -1.29
N GLN A 84 1.24 -4.43 -2.16
CA GLN A 84 2.50 -3.96 -2.72
C GLN A 84 2.34 -3.16 -4.01
N GLY A 85 1.15 -3.20 -4.63
CA GLY A 85 0.87 -2.52 -5.89
C GLY A 85 1.56 -3.14 -7.11
N ASP A 86 2.12 -4.35 -6.98
CA ASP A 86 2.77 -5.07 -8.07
C ASP A 86 2.01 -6.38 -8.37
N PRO A 87 1.37 -6.47 -9.56
CA PRO A 87 0.58 -7.63 -9.95
C PRO A 87 1.43 -8.86 -10.28
N ASN A 88 2.75 -8.74 -10.39
CA ASN A 88 3.65 -9.83 -10.73
C ASN A 88 4.36 -10.43 -9.50
N LEU A 89 4.09 -9.92 -8.29
CA LEU A 89 4.63 -10.49 -7.05
C LEU A 89 4.05 -11.88 -6.75
N GLY A 90 4.93 -12.78 -6.32
CA GLY A 90 4.59 -14.14 -5.93
C GLY A 90 4.97 -15.18 -6.98
N PRO A 91 4.65 -16.46 -6.75
CA PRO A 91 5.10 -17.54 -7.59
C PRO A 91 4.52 -17.35 -8.99
N GLY A 92 5.40 -17.05 -9.94
CA GLY A 92 5.13 -17.13 -11.36
C GLY A 92 4.63 -18.54 -11.70
N ASP A 93 3.83 -18.62 -12.75
CA ASP A 93 3.02 -19.78 -13.15
C ASP A 93 1.82 -20.11 -12.26
N ARG A 94 0.86 -19.19 -12.28
CA ARG A 94 -0.54 -19.55 -12.60
C ARG A 94 -1.28 -18.28 -13.01
N VAL A 95 -1.46 -18.14 -14.32
CA VAL A 95 -2.58 -17.36 -14.86
C VAL A 95 -3.84 -18.04 -14.34
N LEU A 96 -4.41 -17.53 -13.26
CA LEU A 96 -5.77 -17.87 -12.88
C LEU A 96 -6.68 -17.16 -13.90
N PRO A 97 -7.53 -17.90 -14.64
CA PRO A 97 -8.41 -17.29 -15.63
C PRO A 97 -9.34 -16.27 -14.94
N GLY A 98 -9.59 -15.19 -15.67
CA GLY A 98 -10.43 -14.06 -15.24
C GLY A 98 -11.90 -14.39 -15.15
#